data_AF-A0A0V1ICW2-F1
#
_entry.id   AF-A0A0V1ICW2-F1
#
_cell.length_a   1.000
_cell.length_b   1.000
_cell.length_c   1.000
_cell.angle_alpha   90.00
_cell.angle_beta   90.00
_cell.angle_gamma   90.00
#
_symmetry.space_group_name_H-M   'P 1'
#
loop_
_entity.id
_entity.type
_entity.pdbx_description
1 polymer ?
#
loop_
_entity_poly.entity_id
_entity_poly.type
_entity_poly.pdbx_seq_one_letter_code
_entity_poly.pdbx_strand_id
1 'polypeptide(L)'
;MDFDTIFRETRSGRSVRQIIVLPDADVSEPDTVSEDELDHTFQQSNSSSDDEVIEEDDASTDARRKSYTWRRRPFNPKTEPFTGK
;
A
#
# COMPACT_ATOMS: atom_id res chain seq x y z
N MET A 1 0.65 12.87 2.70
CA MET A 1 1.37 12.34 1.53
C MET A 1 1.46 13.41 0.45
N ASP A 2 2.50 14.22 0.58
CA ASP A 2 2.80 15.31 -0.35
C ASP A 2 3.72 14.81 -1.47
N PHE A 3 3.58 15.38 -2.67
CA PHE A 3 4.43 15.03 -3.80
C PHE A 3 4.74 16.25 -4.66
N ASP A 4 5.97 16.30 -5.15
CA ASP A 4 6.44 17.31 -6.08
C ASP A 4 6.53 16.74 -7.49
N THR A 5 6.27 17.60 -8.49
CA THR A 5 6.46 17.25 -9.90
C THR A 5 7.56 18.13 -10.49
N ILE A 6 8.62 17.49 -11.00
CA ILE A 6 9.69 18.16 -11.71
C ILE A 6 9.81 17.63 -13.15
N PHE A 7 10.33 18.46 -14.04
CA PHE A 7 10.63 18.08 -15.42
C PHE A 7 12.13 17.94 -15.58
N ARG A 8 12.60 16.82 -16.13
CA ARG A 8 14.01 16.57 -16.41
C ARG A 8 14.21 16.26 -17.88
N GLU A 9 15.18 16.90 -18.51
CA GLU A 9 15.62 16.53 -19.85
C GLU A 9 16.48 15.27 -19.81
N THR A 10 16.15 14.34 -20.69
CA THR A 10 16.99 13.15 -20.93
C THR A 10 18.14 13.51 -21.85
N ARG A 11 19.17 12.65 -21.91
CA ARG A 11 20.26 12.76 -22.88
C ARG A 11 19.78 12.88 -24.34
N SER A 12 18.56 12.42 -24.64
CA SER A 12 17.94 12.53 -25.96
C SER A 12 17.21 13.86 -26.22
N GLY A 13 17.26 14.83 -25.30
CA GLY A 13 16.53 16.11 -25.38
C GLY A 13 15.03 16.00 -25.12
N ARG A 14 14.53 14.81 -24.73
CA ARG A 14 13.12 14.62 -24.37
C ARG A 14 12.90 15.06 -22.93
N SER A 15 11.89 15.90 -22.70
CA SER A 15 11.42 16.26 -21.36
C SER A 15 10.61 15.11 -20.76
N VAL A 16 10.99 14.71 -19.56
CA VAL A 16 10.32 13.64 -18.80
C VAL A 16 9.82 14.22 -17.49
N ARG A 17 8.55 13.96 -17.19
CA ARG A 17 7.94 14.28 -15.90
C ARG A 17 8.41 13.25 -14.87
N GLN A 18 8.96 13.73 -13.77
CA GLN A 18 9.35 12.93 -12.62
C GLN A 18 8.53 13.39 -11.42
N ILE A 19 7.92 12.43 -10.72
CA ILE A 19 7.18 12.67 -9.48
C ILE A 19 8.09 12.25 -8.33
N ILE A 20 8.26 13.12 -7.35
CA ILE A 20 8.99 12.86 -6.11
C ILE A 20 7.96 12.80 -5.01
N VAL A 21 7.79 11.64 -4.40
CA VAL A 21 6.94 11.48 -3.23
C VAL A 21 7.77 11.91 -2.02
N LEU A 22 7.30 12.91 -1.30
CA LEU A 22 7.94 13.34 -0.07
C LEU A 22 7.52 12.37 1.05
N PRO A 23 8.48 11.82 1.83
CA PRO A 23 8.11 11.10 3.03
C PRO A 23 7.36 12.07 3.95
N ASP A 24 6.31 11.59 4.59
CA ASP A 24 5.65 12.39 5.62
C ASP A 24 6.67 12.69 6.74
N ALA A 25 6.62 13.89 7.30
CA ALA A 25 7.50 14.30 8.39
C ALA A 25 7.45 13.27 9.53
N ASP A 26 8.63 12.90 10.04
CA ASP A 26 8.90 11.72 10.87
C ASP A 26 7.71 11.24 11.72
N VAL A 27 7.14 10.11 11.31
CA VAL A 27 6.23 9.34 12.17
C VAL A 27 7.10 8.75 13.27
N SER A 28 6.90 9.20 14.51
CA SER A 28 7.62 8.71 15.68
C SER A 28 7.47 7.20 15.78
N GLU A 29 8.54 6.50 16.17
CA GLU A 29 8.42 5.09 16.54
C GLU A 29 7.34 4.96 17.62
N PRO A 30 6.36 4.04 17.46
CA PRO A 30 5.38 3.82 18.51
C PRO A 30 6.11 3.37 19.78
N ASP A 31 5.60 3.78 20.94
CA ASP A 31 6.11 3.31 22.23
C ASP A 31 5.90 1.79 22.30
N THR A 32 6.96 1.03 22.02
CA THR A 32 6.93 -0.43 22.06
C THR A 32 7.03 -0.84 23.52
N VAL A 33 5.94 -1.34 24.07
CA VAL A 33 5.97 -2.17 25.29
C VAL A 33 6.92 -3.35 25.03
N SER A 34 7.88 -3.56 25.91
CA SER A 34 8.83 -4.68 25.83
C SER A 34 8.10 -6.01 26.05
N GLU A 35 8.62 -7.09 25.48
CA GLU A 35 8.07 -8.44 25.65
C GLU A 35 7.94 -8.86 27.13
N ASP A 36 8.73 -8.27 28.03
CA ASP A 36 8.71 -8.53 29.48
C ASP A 36 7.38 -8.11 30.14
N GLU A 37 6.65 -7.12 29.60
CA GLU A 37 5.36 -6.69 30.16
C GLU A 37 4.16 -7.46 29.59
N LEU A 38 4.32 -8.16 28.48
CA LEU A 38 3.24 -8.93 27.83
C LEU A 38 2.98 -10.26 28.52
N ASP A 39 3.96 -10.83 29.21
CA ASP A 39 3.89 -12.17 29.81
C ASP A 39 2.94 -12.25 31.03
N HIS A 40 2.58 -11.11 31.61
CA HIS A 40 1.73 -11.06 32.80
C HIS A 40 0.22 -11.18 32.52
N THR A 41 -0.22 -11.09 31.26
CA THR A 41 -1.67 -11.06 30.93
C THR A 41 -2.19 -12.33 30.25
N PHE A 42 -1.31 -13.15 29.65
CA PHE A 42 -1.72 -14.32 28.89
C PHE A 42 -2.04 -15.56 29.74
N GLN A 43 -1.66 -15.60 31.02
CA GLN A 43 -1.85 -16.80 31.87
C GLN A 43 -3.21 -16.89 32.58
N GLN A 44 -4.04 -15.84 32.60
CA GLN A 44 -5.31 -15.87 33.37
C GLN A 44 -6.54 -16.35 32.59
N SER A 45 -6.45 -16.56 31.28
CA SER A 45 -7.64 -16.74 30.43
C SER A 45 -7.79 -18.15 29.84
N ASN A 46 -7.41 -19.23 30.54
CA ASN A 46 -7.56 -20.59 30.03
C ASN A 46 -8.05 -21.58 31.10
N SER A 47 -9.15 -21.26 31.79
CA SER A 47 -9.89 -22.24 32.58
C SER A 47 -11.40 -21.98 32.48
N SER A 48 -11.93 -22.17 31.27
CA SER A 48 -13.34 -22.53 31.10
C SER A 48 -13.44 -23.44 29.89
N SER A 49 -13.82 -24.69 30.13
CA SER A 49 -14.14 -25.70 29.12
C SER A 49 -15.38 -25.26 28.36
N ASP A 50 -15.29 -25.15 27.03
CA ASP A 50 -16.45 -25.11 26.15
C ASP A 50 -16.18 -26.01 24.94
N ASP A 51 -17.04 -27.01 24.79
CA ASP A 51 -16.97 -28.12 23.84
C ASP A 51 -17.69 -27.70 22.56
N GLU A 52 -16.99 -26.96 21.69
CA GLU A 52 -17.56 -26.52 20.41
C GLU A 52 -17.05 -27.46 19.29
N VAL A 53 -17.93 -28.36 18.84
CA VAL A 53 -17.73 -29.21 17.66
C VAL A 53 -17.67 -28.32 16.43
N ILE A 54 -16.46 -28.06 15.93
CA ILE A 54 -16.26 -27.42 14.63
C ILE A 54 -16.48 -28.45 13.53
N GLU A 55 -17.68 -28.43 12.95
CA GLU A 55 -17.96 -29.12 11.67
C GLU A 55 -16.98 -28.59 10.61
N GLU A 56 -16.29 -29.52 9.94
CA GLU A 56 -15.34 -29.25 8.87
C GLU A 56 -16.10 -28.75 7.64
N ASP A 57 -16.35 -27.44 7.57
CA ASP A 57 -16.88 -26.78 6.37
C ASP A 57 -15.78 -26.75 5.31
N ASP A 58 -15.84 -27.70 4.36
CA ASP A 58 -14.97 -27.79 3.18
C ASP A 58 -15.20 -26.58 2.26
N ALA A 59 -14.58 -25.45 2.59
CA ALA A 59 -14.57 -24.23 1.79
C ALA A 59 -13.59 -24.32 0.60
N SER A 60 -13.61 -25.42 -0.15
CA SER A 60 -12.89 -25.56 -1.43
C SER A 60 -13.72 -25.01 -2.59
N THR A 61 -14.09 -23.72 -2.57
CA THR A 61 -14.70 -23.06 -3.73
C THR A 61 -13.69 -22.24 -4.52
N ASP A 62 -13.14 -22.86 -5.57
CA ASP A 62 -12.62 -22.28 -6.82
C ASP A 62 -12.14 -20.82 -6.75
N ALA A 63 -11.01 -20.58 -6.09
CA ALA A 63 -10.33 -19.28 -6.13
C ALA A 63 -9.61 -19.09 -7.48
N ARG A 64 -10.36 -18.96 -8.59
CA ARG A 64 -9.79 -18.64 -9.91
C ARG A 64 -9.10 -17.28 -9.85
N ARG A 65 -7.77 -17.33 -9.83
CA ARG A 65 -6.88 -16.17 -9.81
C ARG A 65 -7.05 -15.37 -11.11
N LYS A 66 -7.85 -14.30 -11.05
CA LYS A 66 -8.00 -13.35 -12.17
C LYS A 66 -6.66 -12.64 -12.38
N SER A 67 -5.99 -12.87 -13.51
CA SER A 67 -4.76 -12.15 -13.86
C SER A 67 -5.11 -10.76 -14.41
N TYR A 68 -4.69 -9.70 -13.72
CA TYR A 68 -4.83 -8.33 -14.21
C TYR A 68 -3.56 -7.91 -14.96
N THR A 69 -3.66 -7.59 -16.25
CA THR A 69 -2.52 -7.12 -17.05
C THR A 69 -2.52 -5.60 -17.13
N TRP A 70 -1.56 -4.94 -16.50
CA TRP A 70 -1.38 -3.49 -16.61
C TRP A 70 -0.75 -3.15 -17.97
N ARG A 71 -1.46 -2.37 -18.79
CA ARG A 71 -0.93 -1.83 -20.06
C ARG A 71 -0.88 -0.32 -19.99
N ARG A 72 0.31 0.26 -20.15
CA ARG A 72 0.47 1.71 -20.30
C ARG A 72 -0.13 2.14 -21.63
N ARG A 73 -1.08 3.07 -21.59
CA ARG A 73 -1.59 3.74 -22.79
C ARG A 73 -0.60 4.82 -23.20
N PRO A 74 -0.23 4.93 -24.50
CA PRO A 74 0.55 6.05 -25.00
C PRO A 74 -0.20 7.36 -24.72
N PHE A 75 0.47 8.32 -24.09
CA PHE A 75 -0.08 9.64 -23.84
C PHE A 75 0.38 10.57 -24.97
N ASN A 76 -0.57 11.02 -25.80
CA ASN A 76 -0.33 11.93 -26.93
C ASN A 76 -1.00 13.28 -26.63
N PRO A 77 -0.38 14.16 -25.83
CA PRO A 77 -0.95 15.47 -25.55
C PRO A 77 -0.95 16.30 -26.84
N LYS A 78 -2.06 16.99 -27.11
CA LYS A 78 -2.11 18.03 -28.14
C LYS A 78 -1.46 19.29 -27.57
N THR A 79 -0.40 19.75 -28.21
CA THR A 79 0.21 21.04 -27.89
C THR A 79 -0.55 22.12 -28.64
N GLU A 80 -1.55 22.72 -27.98
CA GLU A 80 -2.18 23.93 -28.47
C GLU A 80 -1.57 25.14 -27.72
N PRO A 81 -1.24 26.23 -28.42
CA PRO A 81 -0.75 27.43 -27.76
C PRO A 81 -1.83 27.98 -26.84
N PHE A 82 -1.46 28.30 -25.60
CA PHE A 82 -2.35 28.93 -24.64
C PHE A 82 -2.64 30.36 -25.09
N THR A 83 -3.78 30.59 -25.74
CA THR A 83 -4.25 31.92 -26.10
C THR A 83 -5.02 32.53 -24.93
N GLY A 84 -4.30 33.16 -24.01
CA GLY A 84 -4.90 34.02 -22.98
C GLY A 84 -5.45 35.30 -23.62
N LYS A 85 -6.73 35.61 -23.36
CA LYS A 85 -7.31 36.94 -23.56
C LYS A 85 -7.14 37.77 -22.29
#